data_AF-A0A812TYE4-F1
#
_entry.id   AF-A0A812TYE4-F1
#
_cell.length_a   1.000
_cell.length_b   1.000
_cell.length_c   1.000
_cell.angle_alpha   90.00
_cell.angle_beta   90.00
_cell.angle_gamma   90.00
#
_symmetry.space_group_name_H-M   'P 1'
#
loop_
_entity.id
_entity.type
_entity.pdbx_description
1 polymer ?
#
loop_
_entity_poly.entity_id
_entity_poly.type
_entity_poly.pdbx_seq_one_letter_code
_entity_poly.pdbx_strand_id
1 'polypeptide(L)'
;MAADDGLTIDPFHGEVVKLTRPAAEASLHDGRRPALYKPTGFELEKTRNRVEAGRDIDSDMGSETGDRAFWVTFIRVNPMKRPGAHKVESADWGDPDNPLMGPHGPSFIGRVVRDPVSAKVKLVYDGHNRYDFHAVDLWSRGVVEGTVEKLKKDKYIFKPVPMLYRTWMYHESYRSHRSHTTTSDDTGVIRQILSKECIDADISAGRWSPLVPLLPAAFCCALTCDELSVGTAVLLAWLIQKAGKSLNKPERYKELRLWMLLPRLAWMAFLIFRAFSWLPEAAVLNIVGLAGTLLFCCLDFLYGDRESANKYRLNCSYEVVKVLPNRVFLCRRVGAADLENLFGSRGTVHQNITGIGSWGRDMTLIAELMGCIFELRPFGAKDWEVLMNQNPGTDNARLHYWGMDCYDPVIPTWIDLNRKERVEAA
;
A
#
# COMPACT_ATOMS: atom_id res chain seq x y z
N MET A 1 -22.04 -48.81 -44.30
CA MET A 1 -21.72 -48.55 -42.88
C MET A 1 -20.99 -47.23 -42.84
N ALA A 2 -21.58 -46.26 -42.15
CA ALA A 2 -21.23 -44.85 -42.16
C ALA A 2 -20.37 -44.49 -40.94
N ALA A 3 -19.42 -43.58 -41.15
CA ALA A 3 -18.76 -42.71 -40.16
C ALA A 3 -18.07 -41.63 -41.02
N ASP A 4 -18.74 -40.54 -41.38
CA ASP A 4 -19.07 -39.34 -40.59
C ASP A 4 -17.83 -38.44 -40.40
N ASP A 5 -17.58 -37.64 -41.43
CA ASP A 5 -16.58 -36.57 -41.49
C ASP A 5 -17.16 -35.31 -40.84
N GLY A 6 -16.76 -35.05 -39.60
CA GLY A 6 -17.14 -33.87 -38.83
C GLY A 6 -16.25 -32.66 -39.14
N LEU A 7 -16.78 -31.74 -39.94
CA LEU A 7 -16.38 -30.33 -40.05
C LEU A 7 -16.15 -29.69 -38.66
N THR A 8 -15.08 -28.91 -38.53
CA THR A 8 -15.07 -27.74 -37.65
C THR A 8 -14.81 -26.49 -38.49
N ILE A 9 -15.81 -25.60 -38.43
CA ILE A 9 -15.89 -24.30 -39.07
C ILE A 9 -15.14 -23.31 -38.19
N ASP A 10 -14.20 -22.58 -38.79
CA ASP A 10 -13.52 -21.42 -38.21
C ASP A 10 -14.16 -20.15 -38.82
N PRO A 11 -14.89 -19.32 -38.05
CA PRO A 11 -15.58 -18.18 -38.63
C PRO A 11 -14.93 -16.83 -38.23
N PHE A 12 -14.62 -16.05 -39.27
CA PHE A 12 -14.37 -14.59 -39.34
C PHE A 12 -12.92 -14.11 -39.10
N HIS A 13 -12.16 -13.83 -40.17
CA HIS A 13 -12.05 -12.54 -40.90
C HIS A 13 -11.41 -11.43 -40.04
N GLY A 14 -10.29 -10.78 -40.40
CA GLY A 14 -9.73 -10.56 -41.73
C GLY A 14 -9.91 -9.10 -42.13
N GLU A 15 -9.23 -8.18 -41.45
CA GLU A 15 -9.07 -6.79 -41.92
C GLU A 15 -7.59 -6.41 -41.92
N VAL A 16 -7.09 -6.17 -43.14
CA VAL A 16 -5.76 -5.64 -43.42
C VAL A 16 -5.87 -4.12 -43.44
N VAL A 17 -5.44 -3.46 -42.38
CA VAL A 17 -5.30 -2.00 -42.36
C VAL A 17 -3.91 -1.63 -42.88
N LYS A 18 -3.87 -1.12 -44.13
CA LYS A 18 -2.71 -0.41 -44.69
C LYS A 18 -2.55 0.92 -43.95
N LEU A 19 -1.50 1.05 -43.15
CA LEU A 19 -1.05 2.33 -42.62
C LEU A 19 -0.08 2.98 -43.61
N THR A 20 -0.63 3.87 -44.45
CA THR A 20 0.13 4.84 -45.23
C THR A 20 0.73 5.90 -44.31
N ARG A 21 2.06 6.03 -44.34
CA ARG A 21 2.79 7.20 -43.80
C ARG A 21 2.46 8.44 -44.63
N PRO A 22 2.25 9.61 -44.02
CA PRO A 22 2.66 10.86 -44.62
C PRO A 22 4.03 11.25 -44.09
N ALA A 23 4.95 11.45 -45.03
CA ALA A 23 6.13 12.27 -44.83
C ALA A 23 5.71 13.74 -44.74
N ALA A 24 6.15 14.44 -43.69
CA ALA A 24 6.34 15.87 -43.70
C ALA A 24 7.30 16.23 -42.56
N GLU A 25 8.59 16.26 -42.91
CA GLU A 25 9.55 17.12 -42.22
C GLU A 25 9.16 18.58 -42.49
N ALA A 26 9.01 19.36 -41.43
CA ALA A 26 9.16 20.80 -41.50
C ALA A 26 9.82 21.28 -40.20
N SER A 27 11.06 21.71 -40.35
CA SER A 27 11.86 22.44 -39.38
C SER A 27 11.11 23.63 -38.78
N LEU A 28 11.20 23.81 -37.46
CA LEU A 28 11.20 25.14 -36.85
C LEU A 28 11.89 25.07 -35.48
N HIS A 29 13.15 25.50 -35.48
CA HIS A 29 13.73 26.27 -34.40
C HIS A 29 12.81 27.45 -34.11
N ASP A 30 12.21 27.52 -32.92
CA ASP A 30 12.30 28.75 -32.12
C ASP A 30 11.94 28.50 -30.66
N GLY A 31 12.65 29.17 -29.77
CA GLY A 31 12.51 29.04 -28.34
C GLY A 31 11.26 29.72 -27.79
N ARG A 32 10.64 29.09 -26.80
CA ARG A 32 10.01 29.74 -25.63
C ARG A 32 9.64 28.66 -24.63
N ARG A 33 10.37 28.65 -23.50
CA ARG A 33 9.94 27.90 -22.31
C ARG A 33 8.63 28.53 -21.82
N PRO A 34 7.54 27.77 -21.60
CA PRO A 34 6.40 28.32 -20.88
C PRO A 34 6.86 28.70 -19.47
N ALA A 35 6.57 29.94 -19.09
CA ALA A 35 6.94 30.51 -17.81
C ALA A 35 6.41 29.61 -16.68
N LEU A 36 7.32 29.18 -15.80
CA LEU A 36 6.97 28.65 -14.49
C LEU A 36 6.00 29.64 -13.82
N TYR A 37 4.86 29.11 -13.39
CA TYR A 37 3.91 29.77 -12.53
C TYR A 37 4.65 30.38 -11.33
N LYS A 38 4.76 31.71 -11.29
CA LYS A 38 5.21 32.43 -10.08
C LYS A 38 4.07 32.31 -9.06
N PRO A 39 4.31 31.80 -7.84
CA PRO A 39 3.33 31.94 -6.79
C PRO A 39 3.20 33.44 -6.49
N THR A 40 2.01 33.99 -6.74
CA THR A 40 1.61 35.30 -6.23
C THR A 40 1.71 35.26 -4.72
N GLY A 41 2.77 35.88 -4.19
CA GLY A 41 2.87 36.20 -2.78
C GLY A 41 1.77 37.19 -2.42
N PHE A 42 0.70 36.70 -1.80
CA PHE A 42 -0.14 37.54 -0.98
C PHE A 42 0.60 37.75 0.34
N GLU A 43 1.14 38.96 0.52
CA GLU A 43 1.52 39.46 1.84
C GLU A 43 0.24 39.56 2.68
N LEU A 44 0.09 38.62 3.62
CA LEU A 44 -0.88 38.73 4.69
C LEU A 44 -0.34 39.76 5.69
N GLU A 45 -0.81 40.99 5.52
CA GLU A 45 -0.60 42.11 6.42
C GLU A 45 -1.02 41.71 7.83
N LYS A 46 -0.07 41.78 8.77
CA LYS A 46 -0.27 41.50 10.19
C LYS A 46 -1.23 42.52 10.81
N THR A 47 -2.51 42.20 10.89
CA THR A 47 -3.41 42.80 11.88
C THR A 47 -3.33 42.02 13.18
N ARG A 48 -2.25 42.29 13.93
CA ARG A 48 -2.19 42.02 15.37
C ARG A 48 -2.60 43.30 16.06
N ASN A 49 -3.81 43.36 16.62
CA ASN A 49 -4.10 43.96 17.93
C ASN A 49 -5.59 43.95 18.28
N ARG A 50 -5.84 43.61 19.56
CA ARG A 50 -7.00 43.96 20.40
C ARG A 50 -8.38 43.44 19.98
N VAL A 51 -8.78 42.31 20.56
CA VAL A 51 -9.98 42.24 21.43
C VAL A 51 -9.73 41.15 22.50
N GLU A 52 -9.07 41.53 23.59
CA GLU A 52 -9.38 40.95 24.90
C GLU A 52 -10.49 41.83 25.48
N ALA A 53 -11.73 41.39 25.29
CA ALA A 53 -12.87 41.90 26.04
C ALA A 53 -13.79 40.71 26.28
N GLY A 54 -13.85 40.30 27.54
CA GLY A 54 -14.61 39.16 28.00
C GLY A 54 -16.04 39.18 27.48
N ARG A 55 -16.44 38.03 26.94
CA ARG A 55 -17.83 37.59 27.03
C ARG A 55 -17.78 36.26 27.76
N ASP A 56 -18.16 36.31 29.03
CA ASP A 56 -18.77 35.17 29.69
C ASP A 56 -20.01 34.82 28.87
N ILE A 57 -19.88 33.76 28.08
CA ILE A 57 -21.01 33.07 27.51
C ILE A 57 -21.46 32.12 28.62
N ASP A 58 -22.27 32.64 29.54
CA ASP A 58 -23.21 31.83 30.29
C ASP A 58 -24.24 31.29 29.30
N SER A 59 -23.89 30.17 28.68
CA SER A 59 -24.85 29.33 27.97
C SER A 59 -25.52 28.43 29.01
N ASP A 60 -26.71 28.87 29.41
CA ASP A 60 -27.74 28.05 30.04
C ASP A 60 -28.12 26.92 29.06
N MET A 61 -27.32 25.86 29.07
CA MET A 61 -27.53 24.64 28.28
C MET A 61 -28.43 23.73 29.11
N GLY A 62 -29.72 23.77 28.79
CA GLY A 62 -30.74 22.88 29.33
C GLY A 62 -30.29 21.43 29.31
N SER A 63 -30.47 20.77 30.45
CA SER A 63 -30.05 19.40 30.77
C SER A 63 -30.90 18.31 30.11
N GLU A 64 -31.37 18.54 28.88
CA GLU A 64 -32.09 17.53 28.10
C GLU A 64 -31.10 16.76 27.24
N THR A 65 -30.51 15.69 27.81
CA THR A 65 -29.82 14.61 27.08
C THR A 65 -29.01 15.09 25.87
N GLY A 66 -28.23 16.14 26.08
CA GLY A 66 -27.52 16.81 25.00
C GLY A 66 -26.41 15.90 24.51
N ASP A 67 -26.59 15.33 23.31
CA ASP A 67 -25.49 14.78 22.54
C ASP A 67 -24.39 15.84 22.49
N ARG A 68 -23.36 15.66 23.33
CA ARG A 68 -22.19 16.53 23.31
C ARG A 68 -21.59 16.40 21.92
N ALA A 69 -21.82 17.41 21.09
CA ALA A 69 -21.31 17.43 19.74
C ALA A 69 -19.79 17.41 19.80
N PHE A 70 -19.19 16.25 19.52
CA PHE A 70 -17.74 16.12 19.50
C PHE A 70 -17.19 16.96 18.35
N TRP A 71 -16.32 17.90 18.69
CA TRP A 71 -15.68 18.77 17.72
C TRP A 71 -14.33 18.19 17.30
N VAL A 72 -14.11 18.12 16.00
CA VAL A 72 -12.86 17.60 15.43
C VAL A 72 -12.18 18.71 14.65
N THR A 73 -10.91 18.93 14.97
CA THR A 73 -10.04 19.84 14.22
C THR A 73 -8.95 19.03 13.54
N PHE A 74 -8.98 19.02 12.21
CA PHE A 74 -7.90 18.50 11.39
C PHE A 74 -6.87 19.60 11.12
N ILE A 75 -5.61 19.33 11.48
CA ILE A 75 -4.47 20.20 11.27
C ILE A 75 -3.64 19.65 10.11
N ARG A 76 -3.42 20.49 9.10
CA ARG A 76 -2.64 20.11 7.91
C ARG A 76 -1.21 19.81 8.31
N VAL A 77 -0.75 18.59 8.01
CA VAL A 77 0.67 18.26 8.11
C VAL A 77 1.38 19.04 7.02
N ASN A 78 2.19 20.01 7.44
CA ASN A 78 2.92 20.87 6.53
C ASN A 78 4.35 20.32 6.42
N PRO A 79 4.71 19.59 5.35
CA PRO A 79 5.99 18.88 5.30
C PRO A 79 7.21 19.80 5.33
N MET A 80 7.03 21.12 5.19
CA MET A 80 8.12 22.08 4.97
C MET A 80 8.21 23.26 5.92
N LYS A 81 7.39 23.36 6.98
CA LYS A 81 7.70 24.34 8.03
C LYS A 81 8.86 23.79 8.86
N ARG A 82 10.09 24.21 8.52
CA ARG A 82 11.27 24.09 9.39
C ARG A 82 10.83 24.56 10.79
N PRO A 83 10.78 23.68 11.81
CA PRO A 83 10.60 24.12 13.18
C PRO A 83 11.72 25.14 13.42
N GLY A 84 11.36 26.33 13.92
CA GLY A 84 12.19 27.52 13.86
C GLY A 84 13.68 27.26 14.04
N ALA A 85 14.47 27.87 13.16
CA ALA A 85 15.93 27.95 13.03
C ALA A 85 16.83 27.70 14.28
N HIS A 86 16.62 26.60 15.01
CA HIS A 86 17.67 25.94 15.73
C HIS A 86 18.41 25.12 14.69
N LYS A 87 19.69 25.44 14.50
CA LYS A 87 20.65 24.58 13.79
C LYS A 87 20.57 23.19 14.41
N VAL A 88 19.73 22.33 13.86
CA VAL A 88 19.93 20.89 14.00
C VAL A 88 21.17 20.64 13.18
N GLU A 89 22.28 20.35 13.86
CA GLU A 89 23.54 20.01 13.22
C GLU A 89 23.26 18.95 12.16
N SER A 90 23.71 19.25 10.95
CA SER A 90 23.41 18.57 9.68
C SER A 90 23.96 17.14 9.60
N ALA A 91 24.24 16.48 10.72
CA ALA A 91 24.92 15.19 10.78
C ALA A 91 23.98 14.00 10.57
N ASP A 92 22.67 14.14 10.83
CA ASP A 92 21.72 13.01 10.83
C ASP A 92 20.75 12.98 9.64
N TRP A 93 20.77 14.03 8.81
CA TRP A 93 20.04 14.05 7.54
C TRP A 93 20.99 13.52 6.47
N GLY A 94 21.12 12.19 6.42
CA GLY A 94 22.07 11.49 5.56
C GLY A 94 22.24 12.12 4.17
N ASP A 95 23.51 12.32 3.81
CA ASP A 95 24.04 12.87 2.56
C ASP A 95 23.24 14.05 1.97
N PRO A 96 23.71 15.30 2.09
CA PRO A 96 23.06 16.46 1.47
C PRO A 96 22.96 16.37 -0.06
N ASP A 97 23.76 15.50 -0.69
CA ASP A 97 23.68 15.22 -2.13
C ASP A 97 22.63 14.14 -2.46
N ASN A 98 21.88 13.64 -1.48
CA ASN A 98 20.83 12.66 -1.71
C ASN A 98 19.66 13.32 -2.46
N PRO A 99 19.44 13.01 -3.76
CA PRO A 99 18.44 13.67 -4.61
C PRO A 99 16.99 13.35 -4.21
N LEU A 100 16.79 12.66 -3.08
CA LEU A 100 15.50 12.23 -2.54
C LEU A 100 14.81 13.31 -1.68
N MET A 101 15.49 14.43 -1.42
CA MET A 101 14.90 15.63 -0.80
C MET A 101 14.33 16.55 -1.88
N GLY A 102 13.24 16.13 -2.51
CA GLY A 102 12.51 16.97 -3.45
C GLY A 102 11.85 18.18 -2.76
N PRO A 103 11.27 19.12 -3.52
CA PRO A 103 10.56 20.28 -2.99
C PRO A 103 9.26 19.93 -2.23
N HIS A 104 9.04 18.67 -1.84
CA HIS A 104 7.88 18.19 -1.11
C HIS A 104 8.24 17.58 0.26
N GLY A 105 9.50 17.70 0.71
CA GLY A 105 9.99 17.11 1.96
C GLY A 105 10.69 15.77 1.74
N PRO A 106 11.05 15.05 2.83
CA PRO A 106 11.74 13.77 2.72
C PRO A 106 10.83 12.75 2.03
N SER A 107 11.29 12.22 0.90
CA SER A 107 10.64 11.09 0.25
C SER A 107 11.03 9.79 0.95
N PHE A 108 10.04 8.93 1.25
CA PHE A 108 10.30 7.59 1.75
C PHE A 108 10.74 6.62 0.64
N ILE A 109 10.75 7.05 -0.63
CA ILE A 109 11.07 6.19 -1.76
C ILE A 109 12.41 5.46 -1.56
N GLY A 110 12.42 4.17 -1.87
CA GLY A 110 13.58 3.30 -1.65
C GLY A 110 13.84 2.93 -0.18
N ARG A 111 12.98 3.26 0.79
CA ARG A 111 13.16 2.89 2.21
C ARG A 111 12.29 1.73 2.72
N VAL A 112 11.22 1.36 2.01
CA VAL A 112 10.39 0.21 2.35
C VAL A 112 11.07 -1.10 1.94
N VAL A 113 11.16 -2.05 2.86
CA VAL A 113 11.75 -3.38 2.65
C VAL A 113 10.79 -4.47 3.09
N ARG A 114 10.83 -5.62 2.42
CA ARG A 114 10.16 -6.84 2.85
C ARG A 114 11.18 -7.78 3.48
N ASP A 115 10.88 -8.24 4.69
CA ASP A 115 11.65 -9.28 5.35
C ASP A 115 11.35 -10.65 4.70
N PRO A 116 12.36 -11.38 4.18
CA PRO A 116 12.15 -12.67 3.53
C PRO A 116 11.69 -13.79 4.47
N VAL A 117 11.89 -13.64 5.78
CA VAL A 117 11.50 -14.65 6.79
C VAL A 117 10.09 -14.37 7.31
N SER A 118 9.85 -13.17 7.85
CA SER A 118 8.54 -12.83 8.42
C SER A 118 7.49 -12.45 7.38
N ALA A 119 7.91 -12.16 6.15
CA ALA A 119 7.09 -11.55 5.10
C ALA A 119 6.50 -10.19 5.44
N LYS A 120 6.90 -9.59 6.57
CA LYS A 120 6.45 -8.26 6.97
C LYS A 120 7.14 -7.22 6.09
N VAL A 121 6.35 -6.28 5.62
CA VAL A 121 6.84 -5.09 4.93
C VAL A 121 6.98 -3.99 5.97
N LYS A 122 8.16 -3.37 6.04
CA LYS A 122 8.45 -2.29 6.98
C LYS A 122 9.10 -1.12 6.26
N LEU A 123 8.78 0.09 6.73
CA LEU A 123 9.51 1.29 6.37
C LEU A 123 10.79 1.35 7.21
N VAL A 124 11.96 1.34 6.58
CA VAL A 124 13.24 1.54 7.25
C VAL A 124 13.49 3.03 7.36
N TYR A 125 13.10 3.61 8.49
CA TYR A 125 13.26 5.03 8.77
C TYR A 125 13.63 5.21 10.23
N ASP A 126 14.79 5.81 10.48
CA ASP A 126 15.35 6.00 11.83
C ASP A 126 14.84 7.28 12.51
N GLY A 127 14.07 8.11 11.79
CA GLY A 127 13.50 9.33 12.35
C GLY A 127 12.22 9.08 13.16
N HIS A 128 11.98 9.95 14.15
CA HIS A 128 10.73 9.97 14.92
C HIS A 128 9.48 10.05 14.01
N ASN A 129 8.35 9.50 14.48
CA ASN A 129 7.00 9.37 13.87
C ASN A 129 6.33 10.69 13.40
N ARG A 130 7.09 11.65 12.88
CA ARG A 130 6.65 13.02 12.55
C ARG A 130 5.68 13.09 11.36
N TYR A 131 5.39 11.97 10.72
CA TYR A 131 4.57 11.91 9.50
C TYR A 131 3.31 11.05 9.65
N ASP A 132 2.87 10.82 10.88
CA ASP A 132 1.59 10.16 11.11
C ASP A 132 0.43 11.12 10.76
N PHE A 133 -0.42 10.70 9.83
CA PHE A 133 -1.65 11.39 9.48
C PHE A 133 -2.82 10.39 9.50
N HIS A 134 -3.99 10.88 9.92
CA HIS A 134 -5.18 10.08 10.12
C HIS A 134 -6.13 10.16 8.91
N ALA A 135 -6.04 11.25 8.15
CA ALA A 135 -6.89 11.54 7.02
C ALA A 135 -6.09 12.14 5.85
N VAL A 136 -6.65 12.02 4.66
CA VAL A 136 -6.17 12.69 3.44
C VAL A 136 -7.30 13.60 2.95
N ASP A 137 -6.99 14.87 2.75
CA ASP A 137 -7.92 15.84 2.19
C ASP A 137 -7.56 16.10 0.72
N LEU A 138 -8.49 15.82 -0.18
CA LEU A 138 -8.29 16.13 -1.60
C LEU A 138 -8.45 17.63 -1.89
N TRP A 139 -9.01 18.40 -0.96
CA TRP A 139 -9.16 19.85 -1.09
C TRP A 139 -8.01 20.60 -0.41
N SER A 140 -7.60 21.73 -0.99
CA SER A 140 -6.57 22.63 -0.46
C SER A 140 -7.01 23.45 0.78
N ARG A 141 -7.57 22.81 1.81
CA ARG A 141 -8.00 23.53 3.03
C ARG A 141 -6.80 23.78 3.95
N GLY A 142 -6.88 24.85 4.73
CA GLY A 142 -5.90 25.12 5.79
C GLY A 142 -6.21 24.33 7.06
N VAL A 143 -7.49 24.34 7.44
CA VAL A 143 -8.04 23.68 8.63
C VAL A 143 -9.40 23.08 8.24
N VAL A 144 -9.69 21.87 8.69
CA VAL A 144 -11.02 21.27 8.55
C VAL A 144 -11.62 21.08 9.93
N GLU A 145 -12.75 21.72 10.17
CA GLU A 145 -13.43 21.75 11.47
C GLU A 145 -14.92 21.49 11.33
N GLY A 146 -15.45 20.76 12.31
CA GLY A 146 -16.87 20.52 12.45
C GLY A 146 -17.20 19.38 13.39
N THR A 147 -18.50 19.15 13.56
CA THR A 147 -19.00 17.96 14.23
C THR A 147 -18.72 16.72 13.39
N VAL A 148 -18.67 15.55 14.03
CA VAL A 148 -18.51 14.26 13.34
C VAL A 148 -19.57 14.07 12.25
N GLU A 149 -20.79 14.50 12.49
CA GLU A 149 -21.93 14.40 11.57
C GLU A 149 -21.74 15.27 10.33
N LYS A 150 -21.14 16.46 10.51
CA LYS A 150 -20.78 17.36 9.41
C LYS A 150 -19.62 16.77 8.60
N LEU A 151 -18.60 16.25 9.27
CA LEU A 151 -17.42 15.66 8.63
C LEU A 151 -17.72 14.33 7.93
N LYS A 152 -18.69 13.54 8.44
CA LYS A 152 -19.23 12.36 7.75
C LYS A 152 -19.85 12.69 6.39
N LYS A 153 -20.36 13.92 6.21
CA LYS A 153 -20.92 14.39 4.93
C LYS A 153 -19.85 15.00 4.03
N ASP A 154 -18.63 15.15 4.51
CA ASP A 154 -17.53 15.71 3.73
C ASP A 154 -16.97 14.68 2.75
N LYS A 155 -17.26 14.88 1.47
CA LYS A 155 -16.83 13.97 0.41
C LYS A 155 -15.33 14.01 0.10
N TYR A 156 -14.62 15.06 0.51
CA TYR A 156 -13.21 15.27 0.14
C TYR A 156 -12.21 14.68 1.14
N ILE A 157 -12.69 14.17 2.28
CA ILE A 157 -11.87 13.60 3.34
C ILE A 157 -11.87 12.07 3.24
N PHE A 158 -10.69 11.49 3.14
CA PHE A 158 -10.49 10.06 2.95
C PHE A 158 -9.63 9.47 4.07
N LYS A 159 -9.95 8.24 4.43
CA LYS A 159 -9.10 7.38 5.24
C LYS A 159 -7.99 6.82 4.35
N PRO A 160 -6.71 7.11 4.63
CA PRO A 160 -5.60 6.47 3.96
C PRO A 160 -5.46 5.01 4.43
N VAL A 161 -5.49 4.06 3.50
CA VAL A 161 -5.22 2.65 3.78
C VAL A 161 -3.91 2.27 3.08
N PRO A 162 -2.82 2.00 3.82
CA PRO A 162 -1.52 1.75 3.23
C PRO A 162 -1.50 0.46 2.41
N MET A 163 -1.06 0.54 1.15
CA MET A 163 -0.85 -0.61 0.27
C MET A 163 0.60 -1.07 0.40
N LEU A 164 0.91 -1.72 1.53
CA LEU A 164 2.30 -2.00 1.94
C LEU A 164 3.09 -2.78 0.88
N TYR A 165 2.50 -3.83 0.32
CA TYR A 165 3.20 -4.64 -0.68
C TYR A 165 3.43 -3.89 -1.98
N ARG A 166 2.46 -3.12 -2.48
CA ARG A 166 2.69 -2.27 -3.66
C ARG A 166 3.72 -1.20 -3.42
N THR A 167 3.72 -0.60 -2.24
CA THR A 167 4.75 0.35 -1.83
C THR A 167 6.13 -0.30 -1.86
N TRP A 168 6.26 -1.50 -1.30
CA TRP A 168 7.52 -2.26 -1.37
C TRP A 168 7.93 -2.55 -2.83
N MET A 169 7.01 -3.02 -3.68
CA MET A 169 7.29 -3.28 -5.10
C MET A 169 7.72 -2.00 -5.83
N TYR A 170 7.09 -0.88 -5.53
CA TYR A 170 7.43 0.43 -6.08
C TYR A 170 8.86 0.84 -5.68
N HIS A 171 9.20 0.69 -4.40
CA HIS A 171 10.54 1.03 -3.90
C HIS A 171 11.61 0.09 -4.45
N GLU A 172 11.30 -1.19 -4.59
CA GLU A 172 12.24 -2.17 -5.16
C GLU A 172 12.46 -1.94 -6.66
N SER A 173 11.39 -1.60 -7.40
CA SER A 173 11.49 -1.19 -8.80
C SER A 173 12.35 0.08 -8.93
N TYR A 174 12.14 1.07 -8.06
CA TYR A 174 12.95 2.28 -8.01
C TYR A 174 14.43 1.99 -7.74
N ARG A 175 14.75 1.12 -6.76
CA ARG A 175 16.14 0.69 -6.50
C ARG A 175 16.78 -0.01 -7.69
N SER A 176 16.01 -0.85 -8.38
CA SER A 176 16.49 -1.65 -9.51
C SER A 176 16.74 -0.81 -10.77
N HIS A 177 15.92 0.23 -11.02
CA HIS A 177 15.99 1.07 -12.23
C HIS A 177 16.78 2.37 -12.05
N ARG A 178 17.33 2.63 -10.85
CA ARG A 178 18.12 3.83 -10.54
C ARG A 178 19.34 4.02 -11.46
N SER A 179 19.72 3.01 -12.24
CA SER A 179 20.86 3.07 -13.15
C SER A 179 20.55 3.52 -14.59
N HIS A 180 19.30 3.57 -15.07
CA HIS A 180 19.08 3.65 -16.54
C HIS A 180 18.13 4.69 -17.13
N THR A 181 17.22 5.35 -16.40
CA THR A 181 16.33 6.35 -17.05
C THR A 181 15.90 7.45 -16.08
N THR A 182 16.58 8.60 -16.15
CA THR A 182 16.23 9.84 -15.44
C THR A 182 15.11 10.65 -16.11
N THR A 183 14.45 10.13 -17.14
CA THR A 183 13.57 10.92 -18.00
C THR A 183 12.10 10.50 -17.92
N SER A 184 11.36 11.30 -17.14
CA SER A 184 10.00 11.83 -17.34
C SER A 184 8.73 11.00 -17.09
N ASP A 185 8.75 9.69 -16.80
CA ASP A 185 7.48 8.96 -16.57
C ASP A 185 7.38 8.19 -15.25
N ASP A 186 7.50 8.92 -14.13
CA ASP A 186 7.17 8.40 -12.78
C ASP A 186 5.75 7.81 -12.73
N THR A 187 4.83 8.38 -13.51
CA THR A 187 3.44 7.90 -13.62
C THR A 187 3.39 6.52 -14.28
N GLY A 188 4.21 6.29 -15.30
CA GLY A 188 4.39 5.00 -15.95
C GLY A 188 4.87 3.90 -14.98
N VAL A 189 5.81 4.24 -14.09
CA VAL A 189 6.28 3.31 -13.06
C VAL A 189 5.13 2.93 -12.12
N ILE A 190 4.36 3.90 -11.61
CA ILE A 190 3.22 3.61 -10.74
C ILE A 190 2.17 2.77 -11.48
N ARG A 191 1.83 3.09 -12.73
CA ARG A 191 0.92 2.27 -13.56
C ARG A 191 1.39 0.83 -13.67
N GLN A 192 2.68 0.61 -13.89
CA GLN A 192 3.27 -0.72 -13.95
C GLN A 192 3.18 -1.46 -12.60
N ILE A 193 3.40 -0.77 -11.48
CA ILE A 193 3.28 -1.38 -10.15
C ILE A 193 1.81 -1.71 -9.81
N LEU A 194 0.88 -0.85 -10.23
CA LEU A 194 -0.55 -1.07 -10.05
C LEU A 194 -1.07 -2.24 -10.89
N SER A 195 -0.52 -2.48 -12.09
CA SER A 195 -0.91 -3.62 -12.93
C SER A 195 -0.36 -4.97 -12.45
N LYS A 196 0.68 -5.00 -11.60
CA LYS A 196 1.19 -6.25 -11.02
C LYS A 196 0.17 -6.89 -10.07
N GLU A 197 0.08 -8.21 -10.13
CA GLU A 197 -0.76 -8.98 -9.20
C GLU A 197 -0.16 -9.00 -7.80
N CYS A 198 -0.96 -8.63 -6.80
CA CYS A 198 -0.53 -8.54 -5.40
C CYS A 198 -1.70 -8.86 -4.45
N ILE A 199 -1.39 -9.27 -3.22
CA ILE A 199 -2.37 -9.33 -2.13
C ILE A 199 -2.18 -8.08 -1.27
N ASP A 200 -3.07 -7.10 -1.47
CA ASP A 200 -3.04 -5.81 -0.75
C ASP A 200 -3.82 -5.80 0.56
N ALA A 201 -4.53 -6.89 0.85
CA ALA A 201 -5.15 -7.09 2.16
C ALA A 201 -4.07 -7.18 3.25
N ASP A 202 -4.30 -6.50 4.38
CA ASP A 202 -3.41 -6.54 5.54
C ASP A 202 -3.59 -7.83 6.33
N ILE A 203 -3.15 -8.93 5.72
CA ILE A 203 -3.20 -10.29 6.28
C ILE A 203 -1.86 -10.97 6.04
N SER A 204 -1.41 -11.81 6.97
CA SER A 204 -0.18 -12.58 6.77
C SER A 204 -0.26 -13.49 5.54
N ALA A 205 -1.43 -14.12 5.33
CA ALA A 205 -1.73 -15.01 4.23
C ALA A 205 -0.80 -16.23 4.08
N GLY A 206 -0.36 -16.78 5.21
CA GLY A 206 0.67 -17.83 5.21
C GLY A 206 1.98 -17.42 4.52
N ARG A 207 2.22 -16.13 4.24
CA ARG A 207 3.37 -15.70 3.42
C ARG A 207 4.71 -15.76 4.14
N TRP A 208 4.70 -16.05 5.44
CA TRP A 208 5.91 -16.25 6.24
C TRP A 208 6.70 -17.45 5.71
N SER A 209 8.03 -17.38 5.82
CA SER A 209 8.96 -18.37 5.29
C SER A 209 8.84 -19.70 6.01
N PRO A 210 8.89 -20.86 5.31
CA PRO A 210 8.93 -22.18 5.95
C PRO A 210 10.05 -22.36 6.98
N LEU A 211 11.03 -21.44 7.01
CA LEU A 211 12.06 -21.39 8.05
C LEU A 211 11.47 -21.19 9.46
N VAL A 212 10.37 -20.45 9.61
CA VAL A 212 9.78 -20.11 10.92
C VAL A 212 9.43 -21.36 11.75
N PRO A 213 8.67 -22.36 11.24
CA PRO A 213 8.39 -23.62 11.92
C PRO A 213 9.53 -24.62 11.79
N LEU A 214 10.39 -24.50 10.78
CA LEU A 214 11.55 -25.38 10.65
C LEU A 214 12.55 -25.18 11.78
N LEU A 215 12.75 -23.97 12.28
CA LEU A 215 13.68 -23.72 13.40
C LEU A 215 13.31 -24.50 14.68
N PRO A 216 12.08 -24.43 15.22
CA PRO A 216 11.69 -25.26 16.34
C PRO A 216 11.64 -26.75 15.97
N ALA A 217 11.29 -27.11 14.74
CA ALA A 217 11.39 -28.50 14.28
C ALA A 217 12.84 -29.02 14.33
N ALA A 218 13.82 -28.22 13.90
CA ALA A 218 15.23 -28.57 13.94
C ALA A 218 15.74 -28.70 15.39
N PHE A 219 15.25 -27.85 16.31
CA PHE A 219 15.53 -28.00 17.74
C PHE A 219 14.98 -29.32 18.30
N CYS A 220 13.72 -29.67 18.01
CA CYS A 220 13.16 -30.97 18.38
C CYS A 220 13.91 -32.14 17.72
N CYS A 221 14.37 -31.96 16.48
CA CYS A 221 15.14 -32.95 15.75
C CYS A 221 16.49 -33.22 16.44
N ALA A 222 17.12 -32.20 17.03
CA ALA A 222 18.34 -32.38 17.81
C ALA A 222 18.16 -33.29 19.05
N LEU A 223 16.96 -33.35 19.62
CA LEU A 223 16.65 -34.26 20.74
C LEU A 223 16.63 -35.74 20.32
N THR A 224 16.60 -36.04 19.02
CA THR A 224 16.72 -37.42 18.52
C THR A 224 18.14 -37.96 18.62
N CYS A 225 19.13 -37.08 18.81
CA CYS A 225 20.56 -37.39 18.75
C CYS A 225 21.01 -38.09 17.45
N ASP A 226 20.20 -38.05 16.38
CA ASP A 226 20.57 -38.58 15.07
C ASP A 226 21.26 -37.49 14.24
N GLU A 227 22.59 -37.57 14.13
CA GLU A 227 23.43 -36.60 13.43
C GLU A 227 22.97 -36.36 11.98
N LEU A 228 22.50 -37.42 11.30
CA LEU A 228 22.02 -37.33 9.92
C LEU A 228 20.72 -36.53 9.82
N SER A 229 19.77 -36.76 10.73
CA SER A 229 18.52 -35.97 10.81
C SER A 229 18.79 -34.50 11.10
N VAL A 230 19.70 -34.20 12.03
CA VAL A 230 20.09 -32.81 12.35
C VAL A 230 20.82 -32.16 11.17
N GLY A 231 21.76 -32.87 10.54
CA GLY A 231 22.51 -32.37 9.38
C GLY A 231 21.61 -32.04 8.20
N THR A 232 20.63 -32.90 7.90
CA THR A 232 19.65 -32.64 6.83
C THR A 232 18.69 -31.49 7.19
N ALA A 233 18.33 -31.31 8.46
CA ALA A 233 17.52 -30.16 8.92
C ALA A 233 18.27 -28.83 8.71
N VAL A 234 19.56 -28.77 9.07
CA VAL A 234 20.41 -27.59 8.87
C VAL A 234 20.58 -27.28 7.38
N LEU A 235 20.80 -28.32 6.54
CA LEU A 235 20.88 -28.17 5.10
C LEU A 235 19.57 -27.60 4.51
N LEU A 236 18.42 -28.12 4.94
CA LEU A 236 17.11 -27.63 4.50
C LEU A 236 16.89 -26.16 4.93
N ALA A 237 17.27 -25.80 6.15
CA ALA A 237 17.18 -24.42 6.64
C ALA A 237 18.04 -23.47 5.80
N TRP A 238 19.26 -23.87 5.47
CA TRP A 238 20.15 -23.12 4.57
C TRP A 238 19.54 -22.95 3.17
N LEU A 239 18.99 -24.03 2.59
CA LEU A 239 18.30 -23.99 1.29
C LEU A 239 17.12 -23.02 1.31
N ILE A 240 16.26 -23.07 2.34
CA ILE A 240 15.12 -22.15 2.48
C ILE A 240 15.61 -20.71 2.64
N GLN A 241 16.69 -20.46 3.39
CA GLN A 241 17.22 -19.11 3.54
C GLN A 241 17.76 -18.55 2.22
N LYS A 242 18.47 -19.37 1.44
CA LYS A 242 19.01 -18.98 0.12
C LYS A 242 17.88 -18.75 -0.89
N ALA A 243 16.93 -19.67 -0.98
CA ALA A 243 15.73 -19.52 -1.81
C ALA A 243 14.91 -18.30 -1.39
N GLY A 244 14.74 -18.08 -0.08
CA GLY A 244 14.03 -16.94 0.48
C GLY A 244 14.63 -15.60 0.06
N LYS A 245 15.97 -15.45 0.13
CA LYS A 245 16.64 -14.25 -0.36
C LYS A 245 16.50 -14.06 -1.87
N SER A 246 16.60 -15.13 -2.65
CA SER A 246 16.52 -15.06 -4.12
C SER A 246 15.11 -14.77 -4.65
N LEU A 247 14.10 -15.38 -4.01
CA LEU A 247 12.69 -15.25 -4.37
C LEU A 247 12.01 -14.04 -3.72
N ASN A 248 12.66 -13.31 -2.80
CA ASN A 248 12.14 -12.07 -2.21
C ASN A 248 12.21 -10.88 -3.19
N LYS A 249 11.72 -11.09 -4.41
CA LYS A 249 11.58 -10.09 -5.47
C LYS A 249 10.08 -9.90 -5.78
N PRO A 250 9.65 -8.71 -6.24
CA PRO A 250 8.24 -8.41 -6.54
C PRO A 250 7.53 -9.46 -7.41
N GLU A 251 8.25 -10.09 -8.34
CA GLU A 251 7.71 -11.06 -9.28
C GLU A 251 7.52 -12.45 -8.66
N ARG A 252 8.36 -12.83 -7.69
CA ARG A 252 8.50 -14.23 -7.22
C ARG A 252 8.26 -14.44 -5.72
N TYR A 253 7.97 -13.38 -4.96
CA TYR A 253 7.86 -13.47 -3.49
C TYR A 253 6.77 -14.44 -2.99
N LYS A 254 5.79 -14.76 -3.85
CA LYS A 254 4.70 -15.71 -3.55
C LYS A 254 5.13 -17.17 -3.75
N GLU A 255 6.19 -17.42 -4.53
CA GLU A 255 6.53 -18.75 -5.00
C GLU A 255 7.38 -19.55 -4.00
N LEU A 256 7.97 -18.90 -2.98
CA LEU A 256 8.91 -19.53 -2.05
C LEU A 256 8.38 -20.85 -1.47
N ARG A 257 7.12 -20.88 -1.03
CA ARG A 257 6.51 -22.08 -0.44
C ARG A 257 6.34 -23.22 -1.43
N LEU A 258 5.95 -22.88 -2.66
CA LEU A 258 5.78 -23.85 -3.74
C LEU A 258 7.12 -24.47 -4.13
N TRP A 259 8.15 -23.64 -4.32
CA TRP A 259 9.51 -24.13 -4.61
C TRP A 259 10.08 -24.99 -3.49
N MET A 260 9.82 -24.60 -2.23
CA MET A 260 10.28 -25.36 -1.06
C MET A 260 9.34 -26.48 -0.63
N LEU A 261 8.24 -26.74 -1.36
CA LEU A 261 7.30 -27.82 -1.02
C LEU A 261 7.95 -29.19 -1.17
N LEU A 262 8.57 -29.46 -2.32
CA LEU A 262 9.20 -30.75 -2.60
C LEU A 262 10.38 -31.06 -1.65
N PRO A 263 11.35 -30.15 -1.41
CA PRO A 263 12.40 -30.38 -0.43
C PRO A 263 11.87 -30.68 0.98
N ARG A 264 10.81 -29.99 1.41
CA ARG A 264 10.19 -30.22 2.74
C ARG A 264 9.50 -31.58 2.83
N LEU A 265 8.74 -31.97 1.81
CA LEU A 265 8.10 -33.29 1.75
C LEU A 265 9.15 -34.42 1.71
N ALA A 266 10.22 -34.24 0.94
CA ALA A 266 11.33 -35.19 0.88
C ALA A 266 12.02 -35.34 2.24
N TRP A 267 12.27 -34.23 2.94
CA TRP A 267 12.85 -34.26 4.29
C TRP A 267 11.91 -34.91 5.31
N MET A 268 10.61 -34.60 5.27
CA MET A 268 9.62 -35.24 6.15
C MET A 268 9.53 -36.75 5.90
N ALA A 269 9.51 -37.19 4.64
CA ALA A 269 9.55 -38.60 4.28
C ALA A 269 10.85 -39.25 4.79
N PHE A 270 11.99 -38.60 4.58
CA PHE A 270 13.28 -39.05 5.11
C PHE A 270 13.24 -39.26 6.63
N LEU A 271 12.68 -38.32 7.41
CA LEU A 271 12.54 -38.46 8.86
C LEU A 271 11.67 -39.67 9.24
N ILE A 272 10.57 -39.90 8.52
CA ILE A 272 9.68 -41.04 8.75
C ILE A 272 10.38 -42.36 8.45
N PHE A 273 11.07 -42.47 7.31
CA PHE A 273 11.85 -43.66 6.95
C PHE A 273 13.00 -43.90 7.93
N ARG A 274 13.70 -42.83 8.32
CA ARG A 274 14.78 -42.88 9.30
C ARG A 274 14.25 -43.37 10.64
N ALA A 275 13.09 -42.87 11.09
CA ALA A 275 12.44 -43.30 12.33
C ALA A 275 12.22 -44.81 12.40
N PHE A 276 11.74 -45.44 11.31
CA PHE A 276 11.55 -46.89 11.29
C PHE A 276 12.84 -47.69 11.53
N SER A 277 14.01 -47.14 11.18
CA SER A 277 15.29 -47.83 11.37
C SER A 277 15.79 -47.86 12.82
N TRP A 278 15.41 -46.88 13.65
CA TRP A 278 15.92 -46.74 15.02
C TRP A 278 14.84 -46.81 16.11
N LEU A 279 13.55 -46.83 15.75
CA LEU A 279 12.43 -46.90 16.69
C LEU A 279 12.53 -48.05 17.71
N PRO A 280 12.96 -49.28 17.34
CA PRO A 280 13.03 -50.39 18.29
C PRO A 280 14.00 -50.16 19.45
N GLU A 281 15.03 -49.35 19.24
CA GLU A 281 16.10 -49.07 20.20
C GLU A 281 16.02 -47.64 20.75
N ALA A 282 14.94 -46.92 20.44
CA ALA A 282 14.80 -45.51 20.75
C ALA A 282 14.63 -45.24 22.25
N ALA A 283 15.43 -44.32 22.78
CA ALA A 283 15.14 -43.70 24.07
C ALA A 283 13.86 -42.84 23.98
N VAL A 284 13.16 -42.68 25.11
CA VAL A 284 11.94 -41.84 25.19
C VAL A 284 12.17 -40.43 24.64
N LEU A 285 13.34 -39.85 24.92
CA LEU A 285 13.71 -38.52 24.42
C LEU A 285 13.75 -38.46 22.88
N ASN A 286 14.20 -39.53 22.22
CA ASN A 286 14.26 -39.59 20.76
C ASN A 286 12.85 -39.59 20.15
N ILE A 287 11.94 -40.34 20.77
CA ILE A 287 10.53 -40.40 20.36
C ILE A 287 9.88 -39.02 20.51
N VAL A 288 10.11 -38.34 21.64
CA VAL A 288 9.62 -36.97 21.89
C VAL A 288 10.19 -35.98 20.86
N GLY A 289 11.49 -36.05 20.56
CA GLY A 289 12.14 -35.22 19.55
C GLY A 289 11.54 -35.40 18.15
N LEU A 290 11.33 -36.65 17.72
CA LEU A 290 10.69 -36.96 16.44
C LEU A 290 9.24 -36.46 16.40
N ALA A 291 8.46 -36.74 17.45
CA ALA A 291 7.07 -36.30 17.53
C ALA A 291 6.94 -34.77 17.45
N GLY A 292 7.80 -34.04 18.18
CA GLY A 292 7.86 -32.58 18.10
C GLY A 292 8.25 -32.07 16.71
N THR A 293 9.23 -32.70 16.07
CA THR A 293 9.66 -32.35 14.71
C THR A 293 8.54 -32.53 13.70
N LEU A 294 7.85 -33.69 13.73
CA LEU A 294 6.72 -33.97 12.84
C LEU A 294 5.54 -33.05 13.11
N LEU A 295 5.27 -32.70 14.37
CA LEU A 295 4.24 -31.72 14.73
C LEU A 295 4.51 -30.37 14.05
N PHE A 296 5.71 -29.82 14.16
CA PHE A 296 6.05 -28.53 13.53
C PHE A 296 6.03 -28.60 11.99
N CYS A 297 6.41 -29.74 11.40
CA CYS A 297 6.26 -29.96 9.96
C CYS A 297 4.77 -29.92 9.56
N CYS A 298 3.90 -30.62 10.29
CA CYS A 298 2.46 -30.59 10.06
C CYS A 298 1.88 -29.17 10.21
N LEU A 299 2.30 -28.42 11.23
CA LEU A 299 1.91 -27.02 11.41
C LEU A 299 2.34 -26.16 10.22
N ASP A 300 3.52 -26.39 9.63
CA ASP A 300 3.97 -25.68 8.44
C ASP A 300 3.06 -25.93 7.22
N PHE A 301 2.69 -27.18 6.96
CA PHE A 301 1.78 -27.50 5.86
C PHE A 301 0.36 -26.96 6.08
N LEU A 302 -0.16 -27.10 7.30
CA LEU A 302 -1.55 -26.72 7.63
C LEU A 302 -1.77 -25.22 7.74
N TYR A 303 -0.86 -24.49 8.41
CA TYR A 303 -1.00 -23.04 8.62
C TYR A 303 -0.24 -22.22 7.58
N GLY A 304 0.80 -22.80 6.99
CA GLY A 304 1.57 -22.12 5.98
C GLY A 304 1.03 -22.34 4.58
N ASP A 305 1.13 -23.56 4.08
CA ASP A 305 0.84 -23.86 2.67
C ASP A 305 -0.66 -23.82 2.35
N ARG A 306 -1.50 -24.46 3.18
CA ARG A 306 -2.95 -24.40 3.00
C ARG A 306 -3.50 -22.99 3.13
N GLU A 307 -3.00 -22.20 4.09
CA GLU A 307 -3.44 -20.81 4.25
C GLU A 307 -3.02 -19.94 3.05
N SER A 308 -1.80 -20.14 2.55
CA SER A 308 -1.30 -19.46 1.36
C SER A 308 -2.12 -19.80 0.11
N ALA A 309 -2.44 -21.09 -0.10
CA ALA A 309 -3.29 -21.54 -1.18
C ALA A 309 -4.72 -20.96 -1.08
N ASN A 310 -5.34 -21.02 0.09
CA ASN A 310 -6.69 -20.49 0.32
C ASN A 310 -6.79 -18.98 0.08
N LYS A 311 -5.70 -18.24 0.28
CA LYS A 311 -5.64 -16.79 0.11
C LYS A 311 -5.12 -16.35 -1.25
N TYR A 312 -4.80 -17.29 -2.13
CA TYR A 312 -4.45 -17.00 -3.52
C TYR A 312 -5.61 -16.28 -4.26
N ARG A 313 -6.87 -16.54 -3.87
CA ARG A 313 -8.05 -15.82 -4.38
C ARG A 313 -8.07 -14.32 -4.09
N LEU A 314 -7.22 -13.84 -3.18
CA LEU A 314 -7.12 -12.42 -2.80
C LEU A 314 -6.09 -11.66 -3.63
N ASN A 315 -5.49 -12.28 -4.65
CA ASN A 315 -4.68 -11.57 -5.62
C ASN A 315 -5.54 -10.57 -6.39
N CYS A 316 -5.05 -9.34 -6.50
CA CYS A 316 -5.61 -8.29 -7.31
C CYS A 316 -4.53 -7.54 -8.08
N SER A 317 -4.95 -6.95 -9.19
CA SER A 317 -4.23 -5.91 -9.93
C SER A 317 -5.17 -4.71 -10.13
N TYR A 318 -4.62 -3.59 -10.57
CA TYR A 318 -5.34 -2.36 -10.81
C TYR A 318 -5.05 -1.85 -12.21
N GLU A 319 -6.10 -1.65 -12.98
CA GLU A 319 -6.09 -0.95 -14.24
C GLU A 319 -6.31 0.54 -13.96
N VAL A 320 -5.35 1.40 -14.35
CA VAL A 320 -5.50 2.84 -14.18
C VAL A 320 -6.45 3.37 -15.25
N VAL A 321 -7.70 3.65 -14.84
CA VAL A 321 -8.73 4.22 -15.71
C VAL A 321 -8.40 5.69 -16.02
N LYS A 322 -7.91 6.42 -15.01
CA LYS A 322 -7.66 7.85 -15.11
C LYS A 322 -6.64 8.32 -14.09
N VAL A 323 -5.84 9.31 -14.49
CA VAL A 323 -4.92 10.03 -13.60
C VAL A 323 -5.56 11.37 -13.26
N LEU A 324 -5.65 11.66 -11.96
CA LEU A 324 -6.10 12.93 -11.40
C LEU A 324 -4.87 13.77 -10.98
N PRO A 325 -5.04 15.06 -10.67
CA PRO A 325 -3.94 15.91 -10.19
C PRO A 325 -3.22 15.33 -8.97
N ASN A 326 -1.97 15.76 -8.78
CA ASN A 326 -1.15 15.44 -7.60
C ASN A 326 -1.01 13.93 -7.32
N ARG A 327 -0.81 13.12 -8.37
CA ARG A 327 -0.53 11.68 -8.27
C ARG A 327 -1.65 10.89 -7.58
N VAL A 328 -2.89 11.29 -7.86
CA VAL A 328 -4.07 10.50 -7.52
C VAL A 328 -4.50 9.72 -8.76
N PHE A 329 -4.83 8.44 -8.58
CA PHE A 329 -5.15 7.49 -9.63
C PHE A 329 -6.52 6.91 -9.37
N LEU A 330 -7.39 7.02 -10.37
CA LEU A 330 -8.67 6.33 -10.39
C LEU A 330 -8.47 5.00 -11.10
N CYS A 331 -8.67 3.91 -10.36
CA CYS A 331 -8.33 2.58 -10.82
C CYS A 331 -9.54 1.65 -10.80
N ARG A 332 -9.55 0.69 -11.71
CA ARG A 332 -10.41 -0.49 -11.68
C ARG A 332 -9.63 -1.67 -11.14
N ARG A 333 -10.10 -2.30 -10.07
CA ARG A 333 -9.54 -3.51 -9.49
C ARG A 333 -9.94 -4.72 -10.32
N VAL A 334 -8.96 -5.53 -10.70
CA VAL A 334 -9.13 -6.83 -11.34
C VAL A 334 -8.73 -7.91 -10.33
N GLY A 335 -9.61 -8.90 -10.10
CA GLY A 335 -9.41 -9.95 -9.09
C GLY A 335 -9.91 -9.58 -7.68
N ALA A 336 -9.62 -10.45 -6.71
CA ALA A 336 -10.04 -10.35 -5.31
C ALA A 336 -11.54 -9.99 -5.12
N ALA A 337 -12.44 -10.61 -5.87
CA ALA A 337 -13.88 -10.32 -5.82
C ALA A 337 -14.48 -10.49 -4.41
N ASP A 338 -13.96 -11.44 -3.63
CA ASP A 338 -14.40 -11.72 -2.27
C ASP A 338 -13.85 -10.74 -1.21
N LEU A 339 -12.98 -9.80 -1.58
CA LEU A 339 -12.31 -8.93 -0.62
C LEU A 339 -13.32 -8.14 0.23
N GLU A 340 -14.37 -7.59 -0.40
CA GLU A 340 -15.36 -6.79 0.31
C GLU A 340 -16.30 -7.64 1.18
N ASN A 341 -16.50 -8.91 0.81
CA ASN A 341 -17.27 -9.84 1.64
C ASN A 341 -16.49 -10.20 2.92
N LEU A 342 -15.16 -10.25 2.85
CA LEU A 342 -14.30 -10.62 3.98
C LEU A 342 -13.92 -9.43 4.87
N PHE A 343 -13.66 -8.26 4.28
CA PHE A 343 -13.13 -7.09 5.00
C PHE A 343 -14.10 -5.92 5.08
N GLY A 344 -15.31 -6.09 4.56
CA GLY A 344 -16.34 -5.06 4.51
C GLY A 344 -16.26 -4.16 3.28
N SER A 345 -17.28 -3.31 3.14
CA SER A 345 -17.37 -2.34 2.06
C SER A 345 -16.23 -1.32 2.12
N ARG A 346 -15.68 -0.96 0.96
CA ARG A 346 -14.68 0.10 0.82
C ARG A 346 -15.29 1.49 0.67
N GLY A 347 -16.62 1.60 0.68
CA GLY A 347 -17.35 2.84 0.45
C GLY A 347 -17.51 3.17 -1.03
N THR A 348 -18.22 4.26 -1.30
CA THR A 348 -18.41 4.79 -2.66
C THR A 348 -17.86 6.20 -2.72
N VAL A 349 -17.14 6.53 -3.79
CA VAL A 349 -16.56 7.86 -3.97
C VAL A 349 -17.51 8.73 -4.77
N HIS A 350 -17.75 9.94 -4.29
CA HIS A 350 -18.70 10.87 -4.89
C HIS A 350 -18.31 11.27 -6.33
N GLN A 351 -19.28 11.32 -7.25
CA GLN A 351 -19.06 11.64 -8.67
C GLN A 351 -18.29 12.95 -8.90
N ASN A 352 -18.55 14.01 -8.10
CA ASN A 352 -17.80 15.27 -8.19
C ASN A 352 -16.28 15.15 -8.07
N ILE A 353 -15.76 14.07 -7.46
CA ILE A 353 -14.32 13.82 -7.30
C ILE A 353 -13.78 12.99 -8.46
N THR A 354 -14.57 12.09 -9.03
CA THR A 354 -14.07 11.06 -9.96
C THR A 354 -14.52 11.32 -11.40
N GLY A 355 -15.61 12.07 -11.56
CA GLY A 355 -16.34 12.24 -12.82
C GLY A 355 -17.19 11.02 -13.21
N ILE A 356 -17.17 9.93 -12.43
CA ILE A 356 -17.87 8.68 -12.77
C ILE A 356 -19.22 8.64 -12.05
N GLY A 357 -20.30 8.45 -12.82
CA GLY A 357 -21.68 8.44 -12.31
C GLY A 357 -22.07 7.16 -11.56
N SER A 358 -21.55 6.01 -11.97
CA SER A 358 -21.80 4.71 -11.34
C SER A 358 -20.52 4.16 -10.70
N TRP A 359 -20.35 4.40 -9.39
CA TRP A 359 -19.22 3.84 -8.65
C TRP A 359 -19.40 2.33 -8.42
N GLY A 360 -18.71 1.52 -9.23
CA GLY A 360 -18.69 0.06 -9.10
C GLY A 360 -17.87 -0.42 -7.89
N ARG A 361 -18.11 -1.67 -7.47
CA ARG A 361 -17.33 -2.36 -6.40
C ARG A 361 -15.90 -2.69 -6.84
N ASP A 362 -15.60 -2.61 -8.12
CA ASP A 362 -14.27 -2.76 -8.70
C ASP A 362 -13.49 -1.44 -8.67
N MET A 363 -14.15 -0.28 -8.60
CA MET A 363 -13.48 1.01 -8.61
C MET A 363 -12.78 1.32 -7.29
N THR A 364 -11.62 1.97 -7.37
CA THR A 364 -10.88 2.46 -6.21
C THR A 364 -10.13 3.75 -6.53
N LEU A 365 -9.86 4.53 -5.50
CA LEU A 365 -9.02 5.72 -5.57
C LEU A 365 -7.69 5.40 -4.87
N ILE A 366 -6.59 5.54 -5.59
CA ILE A 366 -5.24 5.27 -5.08
C ILE A 366 -4.42 6.55 -5.16
N ALA A 367 -3.64 6.88 -4.15
CA ALA A 367 -2.74 8.03 -4.16
C ALA A 367 -1.32 7.62 -3.77
N GLU A 368 -0.35 8.30 -4.35
CA GLU A 368 1.04 8.23 -3.90
C GLU A 368 1.34 9.41 -2.98
N LEU A 369 1.62 9.12 -1.71
CA LEU A 369 1.89 10.09 -0.65
C LEU A 369 3.29 9.83 -0.10
N MET A 370 4.21 10.78 -0.26
CA MET A 370 5.58 10.69 0.27
C MET A 370 6.37 9.44 -0.17
N GLY A 371 6.15 8.91 -1.38
CA GLY A 371 6.74 7.66 -1.86
C GLY A 371 5.92 6.42 -1.55
N CYS A 372 4.91 6.52 -0.68
CA CYS A 372 4.08 5.41 -0.25
C CYS A 372 2.74 5.37 -1.01
N ILE A 373 2.25 4.17 -1.33
CA ILE A 373 0.99 3.98 -2.06
C ILE A 373 -0.13 3.72 -1.07
N PHE A 374 -1.21 4.49 -1.16
CA PHE A 374 -2.39 4.39 -0.30
C PHE A 374 -3.65 4.20 -1.14
N GLU A 375 -4.54 3.32 -0.68
CA GLU A 375 -5.93 3.31 -1.09
C GLU A 375 -6.69 4.37 -0.27
N LEU A 376 -7.36 5.30 -0.95
CA LEU A 376 -8.16 6.34 -0.33
C LEU A 376 -9.60 5.86 -0.20
N ARG A 377 -10.03 5.54 1.02
CA ARG A 377 -11.40 5.08 1.30
C ARG A 377 -12.21 6.19 1.95
N PRO A 378 -13.49 6.40 1.56
CA PRO A 378 -14.39 7.25 2.34
C PRO A 378 -14.50 6.75 3.79
N PHE A 379 -14.56 7.66 4.75
CA PHE A 379 -14.72 7.27 6.15
C PHE A 379 -16.10 6.65 6.41
N GLY A 380 -16.12 5.43 6.96
CA GLY A 380 -17.34 4.82 7.51
C GLY A 380 -17.65 5.32 8.92
N ALA A 381 -18.87 5.08 9.41
CA ALA A 381 -19.25 5.43 10.78
C ALA A 381 -18.33 4.82 11.83
N LYS A 382 -17.97 3.54 11.65
CA LYS A 382 -17.02 2.82 12.53
C LYS A 382 -15.61 3.40 12.48
N ASP A 383 -15.17 3.90 11.34
CA ASP A 383 -13.84 4.51 11.22
C ASP A 383 -13.75 5.80 12.05
N TRP A 384 -14.82 6.61 12.02
CA TRP A 384 -14.94 7.77 12.88
C TRP A 384 -14.93 7.38 14.36
N GLU A 385 -15.72 6.38 14.76
CA GLU A 385 -15.73 5.90 16.15
C GLU A 385 -14.34 5.47 16.62
N VAL A 386 -13.60 4.70 15.82
CA VAL A 386 -12.22 4.29 16.14
C VAL A 386 -11.30 5.49 16.30
N LEU A 387 -11.38 6.45 15.38
CA LEU A 387 -10.53 7.63 15.37
C LEU A 387 -10.83 8.58 16.55
N MET A 388 -12.09 8.65 17.00
CA MET A 388 -12.48 9.38 18.21
C MET A 388 -12.04 8.64 19.48
N ASN A 389 -12.18 7.32 19.51
CA ASN A 389 -11.76 6.49 20.65
C ASN A 389 -10.24 6.42 20.83
N GLN A 390 -9.45 6.66 19.78
CA GLN A 390 -7.98 6.72 19.84
C GLN A 390 -7.46 7.99 20.51
N ASN A 391 -8.29 9.03 20.62
CA ASN A 391 -7.94 10.29 21.29
C ASN A 391 -8.89 10.57 22.47
N PRO A 392 -9.01 9.66 23.45
CA PRO A 392 -9.95 9.83 24.55
C PRO A 392 -9.44 10.95 25.47
N GLY A 393 -10.29 11.93 25.76
CA GLY A 393 -10.03 12.94 26.78
C GLY A 393 -9.74 14.36 26.30
N THR A 394 -9.78 14.61 24.99
CA THR A 394 -9.83 15.99 24.48
C THR A 394 -11.23 16.26 23.94
N ASP A 395 -11.96 17.18 24.56
CA ASP A 395 -13.24 17.69 24.02
C ASP A 395 -13.09 18.26 22.59
N ASN A 396 -11.83 18.48 22.15
CA ASN A 396 -11.43 18.79 20.79
C ASN A 396 -10.31 17.84 20.33
N ALA A 397 -10.65 16.74 19.65
CA ALA A 397 -9.66 15.85 19.06
C ALA A 397 -8.87 16.59 17.97
N ARG A 398 -7.55 16.75 18.18
CA ARG A 398 -6.64 17.30 17.18
C ARG A 398 -6.07 16.17 16.36
N LEU A 399 -6.52 16.09 15.11
CA LEU A 399 -6.09 15.07 14.18
C LEU A 399 -5.20 15.69 13.12
N HIS A 400 -4.26 14.90 12.63
CA HIS A 400 -3.40 15.30 11.53
C HIS A 400 -3.95 14.79 10.20
N TYR A 401 -3.94 15.64 9.17
CA TYR A 401 -4.28 15.22 7.81
C TYR A 401 -3.23 15.64 6.80
N TRP A 402 -3.18 14.91 5.69
CA TRP A 402 -2.36 15.25 4.53
C TRP A 402 -3.21 15.92 3.46
N GLY A 403 -2.89 17.18 3.12
CA GLY A 403 -3.57 17.92 2.05
C GLY A 403 -2.94 17.60 0.70
N MET A 404 -3.76 17.10 -0.24
CA MET A 404 -3.35 16.71 -1.59
C MET A 404 -3.55 17.80 -2.64
N ASP A 405 -4.24 18.88 -2.29
CA ASP A 405 -4.48 20.03 -3.16
C ASP A 405 -4.98 19.68 -4.57
N CYS A 406 -5.74 18.59 -4.72
CA CYS A 406 -6.29 18.15 -6.02
C CYS A 406 -7.37 19.12 -6.52
N TYR A 407 -8.07 19.75 -5.58
CA TYR A 407 -9.15 20.71 -5.80
C TYR A 407 -8.91 21.95 -4.94
N ASP A 408 -9.35 23.09 -5.45
CA ASP A 408 -9.28 24.36 -4.76
C ASP A 408 -10.59 25.15 -4.96
N PRO A 409 -10.78 26.31 -4.29
CA PRO A 409 -11.99 27.12 -4.47
C PRO A 409 -12.24 27.61 -5.91
N VAL A 410 -11.20 27.67 -6.74
CA VAL A 410 -11.27 28.08 -8.15
C VAL A 410 -11.63 26.88 -9.06
N ILE A 411 -11.21 25.68 -8.68
CA ILE A 411 -11.43 24.41 -9.37
C ILE A 411 -12.09 23.43 -8.39
N PRO A 412 -13.41 23.59 -8.13
CA PRO A 412 -14.05 22.89 -7.01
C PRO A 412 -14.39 21.44 -7.32
N THR A 413 -14.47 21.05 -8.59
CA THR A 413 -14.80 19.68 -8.97
C THR A 413 -14.06 19.19 -10.20
N TRP A 414 -14.07 17.87 -10.39
CA TRP A 414 -13.64 17.26 -11.63
C TRP A 414 -14.40 17.79 -12.86
N ILE A 415 -15.68 18.12 -12.71
CA ILE A 415 -16.49 18.65 -13.80
C ILE A 415 -15.91 19.99 -14.29
N ASP A 416 -15.38 20.79 -13.38
CA ASP A 416 -14.76 22.08 -13.70
C ASP A 416 -13.40 21.89 -14.41
N LEU A 417 -12.61 20.90 -13.99
CA LEU A 417 -11.39 20.50 -14.71
C LEU A 417 -11.69 20.09 -16.16
N ASN A 418 -12.66 19.19 -16.34
CA ASN A 418 -13.12 18.75 -17.66
C ASN A 418 -13.64 19.90 -18.53
N ARG A 419 -14.34 20.86 -17.92
CA ARG A 419 -14.87 22.02 -18.64
C ARG A 419 -13.74 22.92 -19.12
N LYS A 420 -12.72 23.13 -18.28
CA LYS A 420 -11.54 23.92 -18.62
C LYS A 420 -10.75 23.30 -19.77
N GLU A 421 -10.48 21.99 -19.72
CA GLU A 421 -9.80 21.28 -20.81
C GLU A 421 -10.57 21.38 -22.14
N ARG A 422 -11.91 21.27 -22.11
CA ARG A 422 -12.73 21.43 -23.31
C ARG A 422 -12.73 22.84 -23.88
N VAL A 423 -12.67 23.86 -23.02
CA VAL A 423 -12.59 25.27 -23.44
C VAL A 423 -11.20 25.59 -23.98
N GLU A 424 -10.14 24.99 -23.44
CA GLU A 424 -8.77 25.17 -23.93
C GLU A 424 -8.50 24.41 -25.25
N ALA A 425 -9.23 23.32 -25.51
CA ALA A 425 -9.11 22.55 -26.74
C ALA A 425 -9.99 23.05 -27.90
N ALA A 426 -10.95 23.93 -27.64
CA ALA A 426 -11.87 24.52 -28.62
C ALA A 426 -11.40 25.92 -29.01
#